data_AF-A0A6M6DZ73-F1
#
_entry.id   AF-A0A6M6DZ73-F1
#
_cell.length_a   1.000
_cell.length_b   1.000
_cell.length_c   1.000
_cell.angle_alpha   90.00
_cell.angle_beta   90.00
_cell.angle_gamma   90.00
#
_symmetry.space_group_name_H-M   'P 1'
#
loop_
_entity.id
_entity.type
_entity.pdbx_description
1 polymer ?
#
loop_
_entity_poly.entity_id
_entity_poly.type
_entity_poly.pdbx_seq_one_letter_code
_entity_poly.pdbx_strand_id
1 'polypeptide(L)'
;MSKVAIGIMSGVLALGIGGCSSGSGDTAKSVNADETSKQVVHKEEEKDTNVTEGNNKTETTPVENVSKEETKEVTKDESKTESRESEKKPTILMDNEAQKILSENIEAIFSTFDKTGDQYGWNNSNPADFSKLAPKLAPYATASFINGDLKDLAKKYYCECDEHFKPELNMDVRFDIEQNWADLNIVALEPATDFLNMGSQWEFGYKFEDGKWKLDAWKAKSLEKENLKLTKDEAKTLASANGNKVEYDGAVTSLEADGNKAYVFRIYKDGKPNNAIGISAANTKLVYDFEEEFSIDDDAPATQDKEVSEEEAGDADKKAEQNNSSQDDSSDTDKNNTTATLGNFNIYNEYLNIEVGGPDDNLHFHYLPEELIAKFGKPIAITTSSNGADFQYSDAIYSMSRTDGKVYKVTITGSKAASYYKNFATVKKTYEGDGVYGAFDLEETNDSEGYHLVFDNYSTARHTYTADNQEGSPIKKIVVELTDQ
;
A
#
# COMPACT_ATOMS: atom_id res chain seq x y z
N MET A 1 -5.11 45.58 21.26
CA MET A 1 -4.54 46.01 19.96
C MET A 1 -4.11 44.77 19.20
N SER A 2 -4.47 44.71 17.91
CA SER A 2 -4.13 43.75 16.85
C SER A 2 -4.13 42.24 17.12
N LYS A 3 -5.16 41.59 16.56
CA LYS A 3 -5.14 40.18 16.12
C LYS A 3 -4.48 40.13 14.75
N VAL A 4 -3.54 39.20 14.55
CA VAL A 4 -3.01 38.85 13.22
C VAL A 4 -3.80 37.65 12.72
N ALA A 5 -4.51 37.84 11.61
CA ALA A 5 -5.19 36.78 10.87
C ALA A 5 -4.20 36.20 9.84
N ILE A 6 -4.00 34.89 9.89
CA ILE A 6 -3.29 34.13 8.85
C ILE A 6 -4.37 33.65 7.88
N GLY A 7 -4.43 34.26 6.71
CA GLY A 7 -5.28 33.82 5.61
C GLY A 7 -4.60 32.68 4.85
N ILE A 8 -5.24 31.52 4.83
CA ILE A 8 -4.88 30.41 3.96
C ILE A 8 -5.61 30.65 2.63
N MET A 9 -4.85 30.84 1.55
CA MET A 9 -5.38 30.92 0.19
C MET A 9 -5.66 29.50 -0.31
N SER A 10 -6.94 29.16 -0.48
CA SER A 10 -7.37 28.00 -1.25
C SER A 10 -7.26 28.33 -2.75
N GLY A 11 -6.25 27.76 -3.41
CA GLY A 11 -6.11 27.81 -4.86
C GLY A 11 -7.01 26.75 -5.50
N VAL A 12 -8.08 27.19 -6.14
CA VAL A 12 -8.91 26.37 -7.02
C VAL A 12 -8.09 26.09 -8.29
N LEU A 13 -7.64 24.84 -8.48
CA LEU A 13 -7.09 24.40 -9.76
C LEU A 13 -8.27 24.05 -10.68
N ALA A 14 -8.48 24.85 -11.71
CA ALA A 14 -9.24 24.44 -12.89
C ALA A 14 -8.29 23.68 -13.81
N LEU A 15 -8.45 22.35 -13.90
CA LEU A 15 -7.80 21.54 -14.92
C LEU A 15 -8.53 21.77 -16.25
N GLY A 16 -7.94 22.60 -17.12
CA GLY A 16 -8.43 22.83 -18.47
C GLY A 16 -8.02 21.66 -19.38
N ILE A 17 -9.00 20.90 -19.85
CA ILE A 17 -8.80 19.81 -20.80
C ILE A 17 -8.77 20.44 -22.21
N GLY A 18 -7.58 20.51 -22.82
CA GLY A 18 -7.38 21.08 -24.15
C GLY A 18 -7.50 20.00 -25.24
N GLY A 19 -8.53 20.12 -26.07
CA GLY A 19 -8.74 19.26 -27.24
C GLY A 19 -7.78 19.55 -28.39
N CYS A 20 -7.35 18.49 -29.08
CA CYS A 20 -6.59 18.56 -30.32
C CYS A 20 -7.45 19.13 -31.46
N SER A 21 -6.98 20.22 -32.07
CA SER A 21 -7.41 20.67 -33.40
C SER A 21 -6.19 20.92 -34.28
N SER A 22 -6.29 20.41 -35.50
CA SER A 22 -5.30 20.32 -36.56
C SER A 22 -4.77 21.66 -37.09
N GLY A 23 -3.50 21.68 -37.48
CA GLY A 23 -3.10 22.29 -38.76
C GLY A 23 -1.99 23.35 -38.77
N SER A 24 -0.93 23.03 -39.53
CA SER A 24 -0.04 23.90 -40.33
C SER A 24 1.02 24.79 -39.64
N GLY A 25 2.27 24.31 -39.71
CA GLY A 25 3.46 24.95 -40.31
C GLY A 25 3.78 26.42 -40.04
N ASP A 26 4.94 26.68 -39.42
CA ASP A 26 6.08 27.29 -40.12
C ASP A 26 7.34 27.37 -39.25
N THR A 27 8.47 27.27 -39.93
CA THR A 27 9.86 27.33 -39.48
C THR A 27 10.28 28.66 -38.83
N ALA A 28 11.13 28.63 -37.78
CA ALA A 28 12.50 29.21 -37.81
C ALA A 28 13.20 29.33 -36.42
N LYS A 29 14.44 28.84 -36.41
CA LYS A 29 15.69 29.35 -35.79
C LYS A 29 15.84 29.57 -34.27
N SER A 30 16.75 28.74 -33.75
CA SER A 30 17.67 28.84 -32.62
C SER A 30 18.30 30.22 -32.33
N VAL A 31 18.57 30.50 -31.03
CA VAL A 31 19.85 31.08 -30.53
C VAL A 31 20.11 30.61 -29.07
N ASN A 32 21.37 30.24 -28.79
CA ASN A 32 22.01 29.87 -27.52
C ASN A 32 22.30 31.05 -26.57
N ALA A 33 22.46 30.74 -25.26
CA ALA A 33 23.48 31.22 -24.30
C ALA A 33 23.07 30.68 -22.90
N ASP A 34 23.76 29.76 -22.23
CA ASP A 34 25.12 29.71 -21.67
C ASP A 34 25.43 30.67 -20.49
N GLU A 35 26.20 30.11 -19.55
CA GLU A 35 26.94 30.68 -18.43
C GLU A 35 26.35 30.76 -17.00
N THR A 36 26.78 29.76 -16.19
CA THR A 36 27.55 29.85 -14.92
C THR A 36 27.17 30.91 -13.88
N SER A 37 27.11 30.60 -12.57
CA SER A 37 28.34 30.42 -11.77
C SER A 37 28.06 30.04 -10.30
N LYS A 38 29.03 29.29 -9.75
CA LYS A 38 29.20 28.85 -8.36
C LYS A 38 29.45 30.02 -7.40
N GLN A 39 28.99 29.90 -6.16
CA GLN A 39 29.73 30.48 -5.03
C GLN A 39 29.66 29.57 -3.78
N VAL A 40 30.85 29.15 -3.37
CA VAL A 40 31.18 28.49 -2.10
C VAL A 40 31.75 29.57 -1.18
N VAL A 41 31.34 29.63 0.08
CA VAL A 41 32.12 30.25 1.18
C VAL A 41 32.01 29.38 2.43
N HIS A 42 33.18 29.13 3.03
CA HIS A 42 33.45 28.34 4.23
C HIS A 42 33.07 29.04 5.54
N LYS A 43 32.54 28.22 6.46
CA LYS A 43 33.02 27.86 7.82
C LYS A 43 33.93 28.83 8.61
N GLU A 44 33.52 29.12 9.85
CA GLU A 44 34.29 29.23 11.13
C GLU A 44 33.21 29.30 12.25
N GLU A 45 32.99 28.35 13.17
CA GLU A 45 33.79 27.90 14.34
C GLU A 45 34.37 29.04 15.19
N GLU A 46 33.79 29.31 16.38
CA GLU A 46 34.37 28.88 17.67
C GLU A 46 33.58 29.38 18.91
N LYS A 47 33.41 28.42 19.83
CA LYS A 47 33.61 28.47 21.30
C LYS A 47 32.69 29.24 22.27
N ASP A 48 32.05 28.41 23.10
CA ASP A 48 32.26 28.25 24.54
C ASP A 48 32.28 29.47 25.47
N THR A 49 31.34 29.48 26.42
CA THR A 49 31.54 29.34 27.89
C THR A 49 30.19 29.71 28.56
N ASN A 50 29.44 28.80 29.18
CA ASN A 50 29.61 28.08 30.46
C ASN A 50 29.53 29.00 31.70
N VAL A 51 28.82 28.50 32.73
CA VAL A 51 28.82 28.90 34.17
C VAL A 51 27.90 30.09 34.57
N THR A 52 27.06 30.11 35.62
CA THR A 52 26.64 29.16 36.68
C THR A 52 25.56 29.84 37.57
N GLU A 53 24.69 28.99 38.17
CA GLU A 53 23.91 29.06 39.43
C GLU A 53 23.39 30.39 40.03
N GLY A 54 22.20 30.31 40.65
CA GLY A 54 21.90 31.16 41.82
C GLY A 54 20.44 31.25 42.28
N ASN A 55 19.99 30.24 43.02
CA ASN A 55 18.78 30.13 43.86
C ASN A 55 18.19 31.39 44.55
N ASN A 56 16.85 31.41 44.68
CA ASN A 56 15.99 31.48 45.90
C ASN A 56 14.70 32.30 45.66
N LYS A 57 13.49 31.73 45.84
CA LYS A 57 12.68 31.62 47.09
C LYS A 57 12.35 33.02 47.67
N THR A 58 11.10 33.47 47.82
CA THR A 58 10.02 32.96 48.71
C THR A 58 8.76 33.83 48.55
N GLU A 59 7.61 33.27 48.97
CA GLU A 59 6.23 33.77 49.19
C GLU A 59 5.97 35.28 49.42
N THR A 60 4.75 35.72 49.05
CA THR A 60 3.70 36.18 49.99
C THR A 60 2.40 36.60 49.27
N THR A 61 1.27 36.00 49.69
CA THR A 61 -0.12 36.52 49.65
C THR A 61 -0.41 37.07 51.08
N PRO A 62 -1.56 37.71 51.46
CA PRO A 62 -2.87 37.88 50.81
C PRO A 62 -3.59 39.24 51.11
N VAL A 63 -4.94 39.25 50.96
CA VAL A 63 -6.02 40.14 51.53
C VAL A 63 -6.85 40.77 50.38
N GLU A 64 -8.08 40.34 50.05
CA GLU A 64 -9.37 40.25 50.76
C GLU A 64 -10.27 41.51 50.62
N ASN A 65 -11.47 41.32 50.05
CA ASN A 65 -12.79 41.94 50.36
C ASN A 65 -13.75 41.61 49.20
N VAL A 66 -14.79 40.76 49.31
CA VAL A 66 -16.00 40.72 50.18
C VAL A 66 -17.05 41.79 49.87
N SER A 67 -18.19 41.32 49.35
CA SER A 67 -19.61 41.76 49.54
C SER A 67 -20.44 40.94 48.53
N LYS A 68 -21.27 39.91 48.81
CA LYS A 68 -22.35 39.60 49.78
C LYS A 68 -23.60 40.48 49.73
N GLU A 69 -24.69 39.91 49.19
CA GLU A 69 -26.08 39.81 49.74
C GLU A 69 -26.91 39.01 48.71
N GLU A 70 -27.28 37.74 48.92
CA GLU A 70 -28.43 37.20 49.68
C GLU A 70 -29.77 37.87 49.31
N THR A 71 -30.81 37.16 48.82
CA THR A 71 -31.59 36.20 49.63
C THR A 71 -32.58 35.33 48.80
N LYS A 72 -32.76 34.07 49.26
CA LYS A 72 -34.00 33.23 49.39
C LYS A 72 -34.81 32.79 48.15
N GLU A 73 -35.49 31.64 48.09
CA GLU A 73 -35.50 30.31 48.75
C GLU A 73 -36.60 29.49 48.02
N VAL A 74 -36.37 28.18 47.79
CA VAL A 74 -37.34 27.06 47.58
C VAL A 74 -38.32 27.17 46.37
N THR A 75 -38.41 26.23 45.41
CA THR A 75 -39.05 24.90 45.57
C THR A 75 -38.89 24.02 44.30
N LYS A 76 -38.72 22.70 44.51
CA LYS A 76 -39.22 21.54 43.74
C LYS A 76 -38.80 21.29 42.27
N ASP A 77 -37.88 20.31 42.14
CA ASP A 77 -38.08 19.03 41.46
C ASP A 77 -38.60 19.03 40.01
N GLU A 78 -37.68 18.85 39.06
CA GLU A 78 -37.91 18.01 37.88
C GLU A 78 -36.56 17.64 37.24
N SER A 79 -36.21 16.36 37.36
CA SER A 79 -35.49 15.54 36.37
C SER A 79 -34.79 16.30 35.22
N LYS A 80 -33.49 16.51 35.38
CA LYS A 80 -32.56 16.42 34.25
C LYS A 80 -31.29 15.74 34.73
N THR A 81 -31.33 14.41 34.71
CA THR A 81 -30.10 13.64 34.53
C THR A 81 -29.56 14.07 33.17
N GLU A 82 -28.71 15.09 33.16
CA GLU A 82 -27.71 15.26 32.11
C GLU A 82 -26.92 13.96 32.10
N SER A 83 -27.32 13.05 31.21
CA SER A 83 -26.38 12.07 30.70
C SER A 83 -25.26 12.90 30.08
N ARG A 84 -24.17 13.07 30.84
CA ARG A 84 -22.86 13.30 30.25
C ARG A 84 -22.68 12.16 29.26
N GLU A 85 -23.02 12.44 28.01
CA GLU A 85 -22.59 11.67 26.87
C GLU A 85 -21.08 11.65 27.00
N SER A 86 -20.56 10.53 27.52
CA SER A 86 -19.13 10.32 27.61
C SER A 86 -18.62 10.50 26.19
N GLU A 87 -17.86 11.58 25.95
CA GLU A 87 -17.22 11.83 24.65
C GLU A 87 -16.58 10.52 24.21
N LYS A 88 -17.22 9.85 23.24
CA LYS A 88 -16.71 8.61 22.68
C LYS A 88 -15.42 9.01 22.01
N LYS A 89 -14.29 8.55 22.53
CA LYS A 89 -13.02 8.74 21.86
C LYS A 89 -12.97 7.81 20.65
N PRO A 90 -12.48 8.27 19.49
CA PRO A 90 -12.30 7.40 18.34
C PRO A 90 -11.27 6.32 18.66
N THR A 91 -11.54 5.10 18.22
CA THR A 91 -10.54 4.03 18.13
C THR A 91 -9.55 4.31 17.01
N ILE A 92 -8.34 3.77 17.12
CA ILE A 92 -7.37 3.75 16.02
C ILE A 92 -7.94 2.84 14.94
N LEU A 93 -7.99 3.34 13.71
CA LEU A 93 -8.51 2.61 12.55
C LEU A 93 -7.42 1.76 11.91
N MET A 94 -7.81 0.57 11.47
CA MET A 94 -7.03 -0.25 10.54
C MET A 94 -7.36 0.18 9.09
N ASP A 95 -6.48 -0.16 8.13
CA ASP A 95 -6.63 0.24 6.72
C ASP A 95 -7.99 -0.14 6.14
N ASN A 96 -8.44 -1.38 6.36
CA ASN A 96 -9.74 -1.87 5.89
C ASN A 96 -10.94 -1.09 6.48
N GLU A 97 -10.84 -0.62 7.72
CA GLU A 97 -11.87 0.22 8.36
C GLU A 97 -11.86 1.61 7.74
N ALA A 98 -10.68 2.19 7.50
CA ALA A 98 -10.52 3.50 6.86
C ALA A 98 -10.99 3.48 5.40
N GLN A 99 -10.64 2.45 4.61
CA GLN A 99 -11.12 2.24 3.25
C GLN A 99 -12.65 2.17 3.19
N LYS A 100 -13.26 1.45 4.14
CA LYS A 100 -14.71 1.33 4.26
C LYS A 100 -15.35 2.68 4.59
N ILE A 101 -14.81 3.41 5.57
CA ILE A 101 -15.28 4.76 5.93
C ILE A 101 -15.18 5.71 4.73
N LEU A 102 -14.07 5.66 3.99
CA LEU A 102 -13.86 6.47 2.79
C LEU A 102 -14.90 6.18 1.72
N SER A 103 -15.04 4.91 1.35
CA SER A 103 -16.00 4.46 0.34
C SER A 103 -17.44 4.79 0.73
N GLU A 104 -17.84 4.50 1.96
CA GLU A 104 -19.22 4.75 2.44
C GLU A 104 -19.55 6.24 2.47
N ASN A 105 -18.63 7.10 2.91
CA ASN A 105 -18.89 8.53 2.97
C ASN A 105 -18.90 9.18 1.57
N ILE A 106 -17.97 8.83 0.67
CA ILE A 106 -17.98 9.33 -0.72
C ILE A 106 -19.29 8.90 -1.40
N GLU A 107 -19.63 7.60 -1.34
CA GLU A 107 -20.86 7.07 -1.93
C GLU A 107 -22.11 7.75 -1.36
N ALA A 108 -22.18 7.93 -0.04
CA ALA A 108 -23.32 8.55 0.60
C ALA A 108 -23.47 10.04 0.22
N ILE A 109 -22.36 10.77 0.06
CA ILE A 109 -22.39 12.16 -0.42
C ILE A 109 -22.96 12.21 -1.83
N PHE A 110 -22.39 11.48 -2.80
CA PHE A 110 -22.85 11.52 -4.19
C PHE A 110 -24.28 10.98 -4.35
N SER A 111 -24.62 9.90 -3.66
CA SER A 111 -26.00 9.39 -3.62
C SER A 111 -26.99 10.42 -3.04
N THR A 112 -26.56 11.26 -2.10
CA THR A 112 -27.36 12.35 -1.56
C THR A 112 -27.56 13.47 -2.58
N PHE A 113 -26.54 13.79 -3.37
CA PHE A 113 -26.64 14.72 -4.49
C PHE A 113 -27.65 14.20 -5.52
N ASP A 114 -27.52 12.95 -5.97
CA ASP A 114 -28.41 12.36 -6.98
C ASP A 114 -29.87 12.36 -6.50
N LYS A 115 -30.13 11.72 -5.34
CA LYS A 115 -31.49 11.59 -4.80
C LYS A 115 -32.15 12.93 -4.54
N THR A 116 -31.39 13.92 -4.08
CA THR A 116 -31.94 15.25 -3.78
C THR A 116 -32.13 16.07 -5.06
N GLY A 117 -31.20 15.95 -6.01
CA GLY A 117 -31.33 16.54 -7.34
C GLY A 117 -32.58 16.02 -8.05
N ASP A 118 -32.77 14.71 -8.10
CA ASP A 118 -33.96 14.08 -8.67
C ASP A 118 -35.25 14.52 -7.96
N GLN A 119 -35.24 14.53 -6.63
CA GLN A 119 -36.40 14.91 -5.82
C GLN A 119 -36.87 16.34 -6.13
N TYR A 120 -35.95 17.26 -6.40
CA TYR A 120 -36.27 18.67 -6.65
C TYR A 120 -36.13 19.10 -8.12
N GLY A 121 -35.82 18.15 -9.00
CA GLY A 121 -35.63 18.37 -10.44
C GLY A 121 -34.48 19.33 -10.76
N TRP A 122 -33.38 19.28 -10.01
CA TRP A 122 -32.25 20.18 -10.22
C TRP A 122 -31.45 19.79 -11.47
N ASN A 123 -31.11 20.80 -12.26
CA ASN A 123 -30.33 20.70 -13.50
C ASN A 123 -29.86 22.09 -13.92
N ASN A 124 -29.28 22.23 -15.12
CA ASN A 124 -28.75 23.49 -15.61
C ASN A 124 -29.83 24.61 -15.73
N SER A 125 -31.09 24.24 -15.97
CA SER A 125 -32.21 25.19 -16.03
C SER A 125 -32.90 25.44 -14.68
N ASN A 126 -32.64 24.58 -13.69
CA ASN A 126 -33.19 24.68 -12.34
C ASN A 126 -32.07 24.48 -11.31
N PRO A 127 -31.33 25.56 -10.97
CA PRO A 127 -30.16 25.47 -10.11
C PRO A 127 -30.48 24.89 -8.72
N ALA A 128 -29.50 24.21 -8.13
CA ALA A 128 -29.66 23.61 -6.82
C ALA A 128 -29.88 24.63 -5.71
N ASP A 129 -30.90 24.38 -4.89
CA ASP A 129 -31.12 25.09 -3.63
C ASP A 129 -30.33 24.39 -2.53
N PHE A 130 -29.10 24.87 -2.32
CA PHE A 130 -28.16 24.26 -1.36
C PHE A 130 -28.71 24.20 0.07
N SER A 131 -29.67 25.05 0.44
CA SER A 131 -30.31 25.00 1.77
C SER A 131 -31.12 23.72 2.00
N LYS A 132 -31.59 23.07 0.92
CA LYS A 132 -32.27 21.77 0.95
C LYS A 132 -31.31 20.59 0.90
N LEU A 133 -30.12 20.78 0.32
CA LEU A 133 -29.09 19.75 0.21
C LEU A 133 -28.25 19.63 1.48
N ALA A 134 -27.76 20.76 2.00
CA ALA A 134 -26.80 20.81 3.11
C ALA A 134 -27.20 19.98 4.35
N PRO A 135 -28.46 20.02 4.84
CA PRO A 135 -28.85 19.24 6.02
C PRO A 135 -28.76 17.72 5.80
N LYS A 136 -28.90 17.26 4.55
CA LYS A 136 -28.83 15.84 4.20
C LYS A 136 -27.38 15.32 4.12
N LEU A 137 -26.41 16.23 3.96
CA LEU A 137 -24.97 15.91 3.92
C LEU A 137 -24.32 15.84 5.31
N ALA A 138 -24.95 16.48 6.32
CA ALA A 138 -24.45 16.56 7.69
C ALA A 138 -24.08 15.21 8.36
N PRO A 139 -24.70 14.06 8.03
CA PRO A 139 -24.26 12.77 8.56
C PRO A 139 -22.88 12.31 8.08
N TYR A 140 -22.39 12.80 6.94
CA TYR A 140 -21.21 12.26 6.23
C TYR A 140 -20.06 13.26 6.15
N ALA A 141 -20.36 14.56 6.30
CA ALA A 141 -19.43 15.65 6.10
C ALA A 141 -19.54 16.69 7.23
N THR A 142 -18.43 17.36 7.53
CA THR A 142 -18.41 18.44 8.51
C THR A 142 -19.13 19.68 7.97
N ALA A 143 -19.55 20.56 8.88
CA ALA A 143 -20.21 21.80 8.48
C ALA A 143 -19.31 22.72 7.64
N SER A 144 -17.98 22.72 7.90
CA SER A 144 -16.99 23.45 7.10
C SER A 144 -16.96 22.94 5.67
N PHE A 145 -16.83 21.63 5.49
CA PHE A 145 -16.75 21.00 4.17
C PHE A 145 -18.03 21.19 3.36
N ILE A 146 -19.18 21.00 4.02
CA ILE A 146 -20.50 21.20 3.40
C ILE A 146 -20.63 22.65 2.89
N ASN A 147 -20.35 23.63 3.73
CA ASN A 147 -20.60 25.04 3.37
C ASN A 147 -19.51 25.66 2.48
N GLY A 148 -18.37 24.97 2.32
CA GLY A 148 -17.30 25.30 1.38
C GLY A 148 -17.37 24.43 0.12
N ASP A 149 -16.52 23.42 0.05
CA ASP A 149 -16.27 22.64 -1.16
C ASP A 149 -17.52 21.95 -1.73
N LEU A 150 -18.36 21.34 -0.89
CA LEU A 150 -19.56 20.66 -1.40
C LEU A 150 -20.62 21.64 -1.93
N LYS A 151 -20.65 22.87 -1.40
CA LYS A 151 -21.51 23.93 -1.92
C LYS A 151 -21.06 24.40 -3.29
N ASP A 152 -19.76 24.50 -3.51
CA ASP A 152 -19.21 24.86 -4.81
C ASP A 152 -19.32 23.70 -5.80
N LEU A 153 -19.11 22.46 -5.35
CA LEU A 153 -19.38 21.27 -6.14
C LEU A 153 -20.85 21.23 -6.60
N ALA A 154 -21.82 21.48 -5.71
CA ALA A 154 -23.24 21.46 -6.08
C ALA A 154 -23.61 22.41 -7.23
N LYS A 155 -22.90 23.52 -7.39
CA LYS A 155 -23.12 24.44 -8.53
C LYS A 155 -22.71 23.81 -9.86
N LYS A 156 -21.67 22.98 -9.84
CA LYS A 156 -21.13 22.29 -11.01
C LYS A 156 -21.82 20.95 -11.26
N TYR A 157 -22.11 20.19 -10.21
CA TYR A 157 -22.68 18.85 -10.31
C TYR A 157 -23.96 18.81 -11.15
N TYR A 158 -24.84 19.81 -10.97
CA TYR A 158 -26.09 19.91 -11.73
C TYR A 158 -25.99 20.76 -12.99
N CYS A 159 -24.80 21.18 -13.43
CA CYS A 159 -24.64 21.94 -14.69
C CYS A 159 -24.71 21.06 -15.95
N GLU A 160 -24.81 19.73 -15.81
CA GLU A 160 -24.70 18.76 -16.92
C GLU A 160 -23.38 18.92 -17.70
N CYS A 161 -22.35 19.37 -17.02
CA CYS A 161 -21.01 19.42 -17.58
C CYS A 161 -20.46 17.98 -17.53
N ASP A 162 -19.93 17.47 -18.65
CA ASP A 162 -19.21 16.19 -18.72
C ASP A 162 -17.89 16.28 -17.91
N GLU A 163 -18.02 16.44 -16.59
CA GLU A 163 -16.94 16.63 -15.64
C GLU A 163 -16.93 15.46 -14.65
N HIS A 164 -15.72 14.98 -14.35
CA HIS A 164 -15.51 13.92 -13.36
C HIS A 164 -15.56 14.49 -11.95
N PHE A 165 -16.67 14.27 -11.25
CA PHE A 165 -16.82 14.79 -9.89
C PHE A 165 -16.48 13.77 -8.81
N LYS A 166 -16.81 12.49 -9.05
CA LYS A 166 -16.70 11.43 -8.05
C LYS A 166 -15.39 10.68 -8.22
N PRO A 167 -14.49 10.69 -7.21
CA PRO A 167 -13.23 9.94 -7.30
C PRO A 167 -13.48 8.44 -7.53
N GLU A 168 -12.79 7.85 -8.49
CA GLU A 168 -12.72 6.41 -8.77
C GLU A 168 -11.43 5.85 -8.19
N LEU A 169 -11.44 5.68 -6.87
CA LEU A 169 -10.24 5.30 -6.11
C LEU A 169 -9.91 3.82 -6.29
N ASN A 170 -8.63 3.53 -6.49
CA ASN A 170 -8.03 2.23 -6.22
C ASN A 170 -7.36 2.30 -4.84
N MET A 171 -7.94 1.61 -3.86
CA MET A 171 -7.43 1.60 -2.48
C MET A 171 -6.54 0.38 -2.18
N ASP A 172 -6.33 -0.51 -3.17
CA ASP A 172 -5.43 -1.65 -3.06
C ASP A 172 -4.00 -1.28 -3.48
N VAL A 173 -3.82 -0.10 -4.09
CA VAL A 173 -2.54 0.45 -4.52
C VAL A 173 -2.32 1.79 -3.84
N ARG A 174 -1.30 1.85 -2.98
CA ARG A 174 -0.84 3.08 -2.30
C ARG A 174 -1.96 3.78 -1.55
N PHE A 175 -2.43 3.11 -0.51
CA PHE A 175 -3.40 3.62 0.45
C PHE A 175 -2.69 3.90 1.77
N ASP A 176 -2.60 5.17 2.15
CA ASP A 176 -1.95 5.58 3.39
C ASP A 176 -2.97 6.21 4.34
N ILE A 177 -2.86 5.89 5.63
CA ILE A 177 -3.64 6.50 6.69
C ILE A 177 -2.73 7.14 7.74
N GLU A 178 -3.10 8.34 8.17
CA GLU A 178 -2.50 9.01 9.30
C GLU A 178 -3.61 9.47 10.25
N GLN A 179 -3.71 8.83 11.42
CA GLN A 179 -4.70 9.19 12.43
C GLN A 179 -4.03 9.88 13.62
N ASN A 180 -4.46 11.10 13.91
CA ASN A 180 -4.08 11.84 15.10
C ASN A 180 -5.32 12.17 15.93
N TRP A 181 -5.62 11.31 16.89
CA TRP A 181 -6.80 11.45 17.76
C TRP A 181 -8.11 11.57 16.97
N ALA A 182 -8.65 12.79 16.88
CA ALA A 182 -9.92 13.12 16.26
C ALA A 182 -9.76 13.61 14.81
N ASP A 183 -8.54 13.65 14.30
CA ASP A 183 -8.21 13.95 12.92
C ASP A 183 -7.72 12.67 12.22
N LEU A 184 -8.15 12.45 10.99
CA LEU A 184 -7.72 11.35 10.15
C LEU A 184 -7.42 11.90 8.75
N ASN A 185 -6.25 11.59 8.22
CA ASN A 185 -5.88 11.86 6.85
C ASN A 185 -5.77 10.55 6.09
N ILE A 186 -6.38 10.47 4.91
CA ILE A 186 -6.31 9.32 4.02
C ILE A 186 -5.75 9.77 2.68
N VAL A 187 -4.76 9.06 2.16
CA VAL A 187 -4.23 9.25 0.82
C VAL A 187 -4.56 8.02 -0.02
N ALA A 188 -5.12 8.23 -1.21
CA ALA A 188 -5.49 7.14 -2.11
C ALA A 188 -5.23 7.53 -3.57
N LEU A 189 -5.02 6.53 -4.42
CA LEU A 189 -4.79 6.71 -5.83
C LEU A 189 -6.10 6.62 -6.62
N GLU A 190 -6.33 7.55 -7.55
CA GLU A 190 -7.26 7.39 -8.66
C GLU A 190 -6.44 7.14 -9.93
N PRO A 191 -6.43 5.91 -10.46
CA PRO A 191 -5.66 5.62 -11.67
C PRO A 191 -6.24 6.35 -12.88
N ALA A 192 -5.42 6.50 -13.92
CA ALA A 192 -5.91 6.95 -15.21
C ALA A 192 -6.97 5.99 -15.76
N THR A 193 -7.98 6.53 -16.43
CA THR A 193 -9.01 5.80 -17.17
C THR A 193 -9.07 6.34 -18.60
N ASP A 194 -9.83 5.71 -19.50
CA ASP A 194 -10.04 6.29 -20.84
C ASP A 194 -10.73 7.65 -20.79
N PHE A 195 -11.50 7.91 -19.71
CA PHE A 195 -12.07 9.22 -19.45
C PHE A 195 -11.05 10.18 -18.80
N LEU A 196 -10.31 9.66 -17.82
CA LEU A 196 -9.27 10.38 -17.10
C LEU A 196 -7.90 10.03 -17.67
N ASN A 197 -7.49 10.73 -18.73
CA ASN A 197 -6.19 10.53 -19.39
C ASN A 197 -4.96 10.57 -18.44
N MET A 198 -5.13 11.00 -17.19
CA MET A 198 -4.11 11.07 -16.16
C MET A 198 -4.70 10.70 -14.80
N GLY A 199 -3.97 9.89 -14.03
CA GLY A 199 -4.34 9.59 -12.65
C GLY A 199 -4.13 10.77 -11.71
N SER A 200 -4.74 10.67 -10.54
CA SER A 200 -4.64 11.65 -9.45
C SER A 200 -4.33 10.97 -8.13
N GLN A 201 -3.54 11.62 -7.29
CA GLN A 201 -3.48 11.28 -5.87
C GLN A 201 -4.52 12.13 -5.13
N TRP A 202 -5.37 11.48 -4.36
CA TRP A 202 -6.38 12.12 -3.54
C TRP A 202 -5.95 12.14 -2.08
N GLU A 203 -6.14 13.27 -1.43
CA GLU A 203 -5.98 13.42 0.01
C GLU A 203 -7.34 13.77 0.62
N PHE A 204 -7.76 13.03 1.64
CA PHE A 204 -9.03 13.19 2.34
C PHE A 204 -8.79 13.47 3.82
N GLY A 205 -9.26 14.62 4.29
CA GLY A 205 -9.24 14.98 5.70
C GLY A 205 -10.56 14.63 6.36
N TYR A 206 -10.51 14.02 7.54
CA TYR A 206 -11.65 13.59 8.34
C TYR A 206 -11.56 14.15 9.76
N LYS A 207 -12.74 14.40 10.34
CA LYS A 207 -12.89 14.74 11.75
C LYS A 207 -13.86 13.81 12.45
N PHE A 208 -13.55 13.46 13.68
CA PHE A 208 -14.43 12.68 14.53
C PHE A 208 -15.39 13.59 15.30
N GLU A 209 -16.66 13.61 14.88
CA GLU A 209 -17.72 14.45 15.43
C GLU A 209 -18.98 13.62 15.69
N ASP A 210 -19.66 13.85 16.82
CA ASP A 210 -20.91 13.14 17.18
C ASP A 210 -20.78 11.61 17.15
N GLY A 211 -19.60 11.10 17.50
CA GLY A 211 -19.30 9.67 17.51
C GLY A 211 -19.08 9.04 16.14
N LYS A 212 -18.83 9.84 15.09
CA LYS A 212 -18.63 9.37 13.71
C LYS A 212 -17.50 10.13 13.01
N TRP A 213 -16.82 9.45 12.10
CA TRP A 213 -15.89 10.07 11.17
C TRP A 213 -16.66 10.77 10.04
N LYS A 214 -16.46 12.07 9.90
CA LYS A 214 -17.05 12.90 8.84
C LYS A 214 -15.95 13.48 7.97
N LEU A 215 -16.18 13.51 6.66
CA LEU A 215 -15.27 14.10 5.70
C LEU A 215 -15.24 15.63 5.90
N ASP A 216 -14.04 16.19 6.10
CA ASP A 216 -13.79 17.61 6.36
C ASP A 216 -13.12 18.33 5.18
N ALA A 217 -12.40 17.58 4.34
CA ALA A 217 -11.77 18.11 3.14
C ALA A 217 -11.46 16.97 2.17
N TRP A 218 -11.35 17.32 0.89
CA TRP A 218 -10.71 16.48 -0.12
C TRP A 218 -9.90 17.34 -1.09
N LYS A 219 -8.89 16.76 -1.71
CA LYS A 219 -8.19 17.42 -2.82
C LYS A 219 -7.56 16.38 -3.72
N ALA A 220 -7.62 16.64 -5.03
CA ALA A 220 -6.91 15.89 -6.03
C ALA A 220 -5.62 16.61 -6.41
N LYS A 221 -4.54 15.85 -6.53
CA LYS A 221 -3.28 16.27 -7.12
C LYS A 221 -3.04 15.44 -8.37
N SER A 222 -3.00 16.10 -9.53
CA SER A 222 -2.66 15.43 -10.80
C SER A 222 -1.27 14.80 -10.72
N LEU A 223 -1.12 13.62 -11.30
CA LEU A 223 0.14 12.88 -11.35
C LEU A 223 0.98 13.17 -12.59
N GLU A 224 0.56 14.10 -13.46
CA GLU A 224 1.23 14.38 -14.76
C GLU A 224 2.74 14.63 -14.62
N LYS A 225 3.17 15.32 -13.55
CA LYS A 225 4.56 15.70 -13.31
C LYS A 225 5.23 14.88 -12.20
N GLU A 226 4.56 13.83 -11.76
CA GLU A 226 5.04 12.97 -10.69
C GLU A 226 5.74 11.74 -11.27
N ASN A 227 6.64 11.17 -10.48
CA ASN A 227 7.23 9.88 -10.77
C ASN A 227 7.01 8.97 -9.56
N LEU A 228 5.88 8.29 -9.58
CA LEU A 228 5.43 7.32 -8.60
C LEU A 228 6.38 6.13 -8.51
N LYS A 229 7.08 5.79 -9.60
CA LYS A 229 7.88 4.55 -9.71
C LYS A 229 7.02 3.33 -9.38
N LEU A 230 5.86 3.21 -10.02
CA LEU A 230 4.99 2.05 -9.85
C LEU A 230 5.75 0.76 -10.15
N THR A 231 5.54 -0.23 -9.30
CA THR A 231 5.99 -1.59 -9.57
C THR A 231 5.08 -2.24 -10.61
N LYS A 232 5.55 -3.35 -11.18
CA LYS A 232 4.74 -4.17 -12.09
C LYS A 232 3.47 -4.67 -11.40
N ASP A 233 3.55 -5.04 -10.12
CA ASP A 233 2.42 -5.61 -9.40
C ASP A 233 1.40 -4.53 -9.02
N GLU A 234 1.84 -3.33 -8.66
CA GLU A 234 0.93 -2.17 -8.52
C GLU A 234 0.20 -1.91 -9.84
N ALA A 235 0.94 -1.83 -10.95
CA ALA A 235 0.36 -1.62 -12.27
C ALA A 235 -0.61 -2.75 -12.69
N LYS A 236 -0.33 -4.00 -12.29
CA LYS A 236 -1.21 -5.15 -12.52
C LYS A 236 -2.52 -5.00 -11.75
N THR A 237 -2.46 -4.59 -10.48
CA THR A 237 -3.64 -4.34 -9.65
C THR A 237 -4.51 -3.24 -10.27
N LEU A 238 -3.88 -2.15 -10.76
CA LEU A 238 -4.61 -1.09 -11.47
C LEU A 238 -5.28 -1.61 -12.75
N ALA A 239 -4.58 -2.42 -13.56
CA ALA A 239 -5.15 -3.02 -14.76
C ALA A 239 -6.30 -4.02 -14.47
N SER A 240 -6.35 -4.57 -13.26
CA SER A 240 -7.34 -5.57 -12.82
C SER A 240 -8.60 -4.97 -12.18
N ALA A 241 -8.67 -3.64 -12.01
CA ALA A 241 -9.66 -2.96 -11.15
C ALA A 241 -11.14 -3.25 -11.46
N ASN A 242 -11.46 -3.79 -12.65
CA ASN A 242 -12.82 -4.20 -13.05
C ASN A 242 -13.10 -5.70 -12.91
N GLY A 243 -12.30 -6.42 -12.13
CA GLY A 243 -12.41 -7.88 -11.97
C GLY A 243 -12.00 -8.67 -13.22
N ASN A 244 -11.37 -8.00 -14.18
CA ASN A 244 -10.84 -8.66 -15.36
C ASN A 244 -9.61 -9.47 -14.96
N LYS A 245 -9.51 -10.69 -15.49
CA LYS A 245 -8.25 -11.43 -15.42
C LYS A 245 -7.24 -10.69 -16.30
N VAL A 246 -6.07 -10.39 -15.75
CA VAL A 246 -4.97 -9.80 -16.51
C VAL A 246 -3.73 -10.69 -16.46
N GLU A 247 -2.98 -10.72 -17.56
CA GLU A 247 -1.68 -11.36 -17.65
C GLU A 247 -0.64 -10.34 -18.07
N TYR A 248 0.57 -10.46 -17.51
CA TYR A 248 1.67 -9.56 -17.84
C TYR A 248 2.29 -10.00 -19.16
N ASP A 249 2.31 -9.09 -20.13
CA ASP A 249 2.81 -9.37 -21.48
C ASP A 249 4.23 -8.82 -21.69
N GLY A 250 4.62 -7.77 -20.96
CA GLY A 250 5.96 -7.19 -21.06
C GLY A 250 6.03 -5.75 -20.58
N ALA A 251 7.13 -5.07 -20.87
CA ALA A 251 7.26 -3.63 -20.61
C ALA A 251 7.84 -2.92 -21.84
N VAL A 252 7.35 -1.72 -22.10
CA VAL A 252 7.79 -0.88 -23.21
C VAL A 252 8.23 0.48 -22.71
N THR A 253 9.03 1.18 -23.50
CA THR A 253 9.24 2.63 -23.33
C THR A 253 8.43 3.32 -24.42
N SER A 254 7.56 4.25 -24.04
CA SER A 254 6.57 4.85 -24.94
C SER A 254 6.60 6.37 -24.86
N LEU A 255 6.28 7.04 -25.98
CA LEU A 255 6.09 8.49 -25.98
C LEU A 255 4.77 8.88 -25.32
N GLU A 256 3.73 8.04 -25.41
CA GLU A 256 2.50 8.21 -24.62
C GLU A 256 2.79 8.10 -23.12
N ALA A 257 3.79 7.32 -22.70
CA ALA A 257 4.29 7.29 -21.33
C ALA A 257 5.27 8.43 -20.98
N ASP A 258 5.32 9.50 -21.78
CA ASP A 258 6.26 10.63 -21.62
C ASP A 258 7.74 10.19 -21.67
N GLY A 259 8.02 9.13 -22.43
CA GLY A 259 9.35 8.50 -22.51
C GLY A 259 9.68 7.59 -21.32
N ASN A 260 8.73 7.34 -20.43
CA ASN A 260 8.90 6.42 -19.31
C ASN A 260 8.53 4.97 -19.68
N LYS A 261 8.89 4.07 -18.77
CA LYS A 261 8.51 2.65 -18.83
C LYS A 261 7.01 2.50 -18.58
N ALA A 262 6.34 1.67 -19.36
CA ALA A 262 4.97 1.22 -19.14
C ALA A 262 4.93 -0.31 -19.08
N TYR A 263 4.17 -0.86 -18.12
CA TYR A 263 3.93 -2.30 -18.02
C TYR A 263 2.69 -2.66 -18.84
N VAL A 264 2.83 -3.62 -19.74
CA VAL A 264 1.76 -4.04 -20.65
C VAL A 264 1.08 -5.28 -20.09
N PHE A 265 -0.25 -5.22 -20.01
CA PHE A 265 -1.09 -6.30 -19.53
C PHE A 265 -2.13 -6.68 -20.57
N ARG A 266 -2.25 -7.99 -20.83
CA ARG A 266 -3.33 -8.57 -21.59
C ARG A 266 -4.55 -8.76 -20.71
N ILE A 267 -5.66 -8.18 -21.11
CA ILE A 267 -6.93 -8.25 -20.40
C ILE A 267 -7.77 -9.36 -21.02
N TYR A 268 -8.30 -10.22 -20.16
CA TYR A 268 -9.18 -11.32 -20.55
C TYR A 268 -10.62 -11.02 -20.20
N LYS A 269 -11.52 -11.27 -21.14
CA LYS A 269 -12.97 -11.21 -20.95
C LYS A 269 -13.57 -12.56 -21.34
N ASP A 270 -14.36 -13.14 -20.44
CA ASP A 270 -14.95 -14.48 -20.63
C ASP A 270 -13.90 -15.56 -20.96
N GLY A 271 -12.71 -15.45 -20.36
CA GLY A 271 -11.60 -16.38 -20.57
C GLY A 271 -10.84 -16.22 -21.89
N LYS A 272 -11.16 -15.22 -22.71
CA LYS A 272 -10.47 -14.93 -23.98
C LYS A 272 -9.70 -13.61 -23.90
N PRO A 273 -8.53 -13.49 -24.57
CA PRO A 273 -7.88 -12.21 -24.76
C PRO A 273 -8.85 -11.21 -25.40
N ASN A 274 -8.96 -10.01 -24.84
CA ASN A 274 -9.84 -8.95 -25.35
C ASN A 274 -9.04 -7.79 -25.91
N ASN A 275 -8.15 -7.23 -25.10
CA ASN A 275 -7.26 -6.14 -25.45
C ASN A 275 -6.00 -6.21 -24.58
N ALA A 276 -5.01 -5.37 -24.91
CA ALA A 276 -3.87 -5.10 -24.06
C ALA A 276 -3.89 -3.63 -23.63
N ILE A 277 -3.36 -3.34 -22.45
CA ILE A 277 -3.22 -1.98 -21.93
C ILE A 277 -1.85 -1.81 -21.30
N GLY A 278 -1.20 -0.69 -21.58
CA GLY A 278 0.02 -0.28 -20.91
C GLY A 278 -0.30 0.67 -19.76
N ILE A 279 0.31 0.46 -18.60
CA ILE A 279 0.23 1.37 -17.46
C ILE A 279 1.60 2.00 -17.26
N SER A 280 1.69 3.32 -17.44
CA SER A 280 2.92 4.09 -17.19
C SER A 280 3.37 3.93 -15.74
N ALA A 281 4.62 3.50 -15.55
CA ALA A 281 5.22 3.34 -14.23
C ALA A 281 5.42 4.68 -13.51
N ALA A 282 5.46 5.79 -14.24
CA ALA A 282 5.68 7.10 -13.63
C ALA A 282 4.40 7.69 -13.03
N ASN A 283 3.26 7.59 -13.71
CA ASN A 283 2.09 8.43 -13.40
C ASN A 283 0.74 7.76 -13.69
N THR A 284 0.69 6.43 -13.81
CA THR A 284 -0.51 5.61 -14.10
C THR A 284 -1.15 5.81 -15.48
N LYS A 285 -0.64 6.72 -16.30
CA LYS A 285 -1.18 7.02 -17.64
C LYS A 285 -1.34 5.74 -18.47
N LEU A 286 -2.49 5.63 -19.13
CA LEU A 286 -2.78 4.53 -20.04
C LEU A 286 -2.00 4.72 -21.34
N VAL A 287 -1.43 3.64 -21.84
CA VAL A 287 -0.57 3.60 -23.02
C VAL A 287 -1.13 2.55 -23.97
N TYR A 288 -1.27 2.91 -25.24
CA TYR A 288 -1.80 2.02 -26.28
C TYR A 288 -0.86 1.91 -27.50
N ASP A 289 0.20 2.72 -27.56
CA ASP A 289 1.16 2.81 -28.66
C ASP A 289 2.31 1.77 -28.61
N PHE A 290 2.05 0.56 -28.12
CA PHE A 290 3.02 -0.54 -28.15
C PHE A 290 2.91 -1.37 -29.44
N GLU A 291 4.05 -1.87 -29.96
CA GLU A 291 4.17 -2.52 -31.29
C GLU A 291 3.23 -3.74 -31.48
N GLU A 292 3.01 -4.14 -32.74
CA GLU A 292 2.22 -5.33 -33.15
C GLU A 292 2.56 -6.61 -32.35
N GLU A 293 3.74 -6.69 -31.73
CA GLU A 293 4.18 -7.79 -30.87
C GLU A 293 3.25 -8.08 -29.68
N PHE A 294 2.47 -7.09 -29.23
CA PHE A 294 1.47 -7.26 -28.15
C PHE A 294 0.02 -7.25 -28.66
N SER A 295 -0.17 -7.19 -29.99
CA SER A 295 -1.50 -7.24 -30.59
C SER A 295 -2.14 -8.61 -30.41
N ILE A 296 -3.45 -8.63 -30.20
CA ILE A 296 -4.22 -9.87 -30.14
C ILE A 296 -4.47 -10.28 -31.58
N ASP A 297 -3.73 -11.28 -32.04
CA ASP A 297 -3.94 -11.88 -33.36
C ASP A 297 -5.23 -12.70 -33.30
N ASP A 298 -6.35 -12.10 -33.75
CA ASP A 298 -7.68 -12.71 -33.74
C ASP A 298 -7.76 -14.04 -34.53
N ASP A 299 -6.74 -14.33 -35.35
CA ASP A 299 -6.63 -15.52 -36.20
C ASP A 299 -5.65 -16.60 -35.68
N ALA A 300 -5.01 -16.42 -34.52
CA ALA A 300 -4.10 -17.43 -33.97
C ALA A 300 -4.88 -18.60 -33.33
N PRO A 301 -4.81 -19.84 -33.86
CA PRO A 301 -5.48 -20.97 -33.24
C PRO A 301 -4.81 -21.32 -31.90
N ALA A 302 -5.64 -21.59 -30.89
CA ALA A 302 -5.22 -22.01 -29.55
C ALA A 302 -4.15 -23.11 -29.63
N THR A 303 -2.91 -22.78 -29.28
CA THR A 303 -1.81 -23.73 -29.23
C THR A 303 -2.03 -24.71 -28.09
N GLN A 304 -2.31 -25.96 -28.46
CA GLN A 304 -2.26 -27.12 -27.59
C GLN A 304 -0.84 -27.37 -27.09
N ASP A 305 -0.74 -27.75 -25.82
CA ASP A 305 0.45 -28.24 -25.15
C ASP A 305 1.22 -29.26 -26.00
N LYS A 306 2.49 -28.95 -26.25
CA LYS A 306 3.44 -29.88 -26.87
C LYS A 306 4.24 -30.56 -25.77
N GLU A 307 3.68 -31.63 -25.23
CA GLU A 307 4.39 -32.63 -24.45
C GLU A 307 5.46 -33.27 -25.36
N VAL A 308 6.74 -33.04 -25.04
CA VAL A 308 7.85 -33.82 -25.59
C VAL A 308 8.15 -34.93 -24.60
N SER A 309 7.64 -36.13 -24.88
CA SER A 309 8.09 -37.36 -24.24
C SER A 309 9.05 -38.08 -25.18
N GLU A 310 10.30 -38.24 -24.72
CA GLU A 310 11.25 -39.19 -25.29
C GLU A 310 10.89 -40.61 -24.80
N GLU A 311 10.80 -41.53 -25.75
CA GLU A 311 10.78 -42.97 -25.53
C GLU A 311 12.12 -43.44 -24.96
N GLU A 312 12.10 -44.21 -23.88
CA GLU A 312 12.97 -45.40 -23.82
C GLU A 312 12.26 -46.54 -23.08
N ALA A 313 12.45 -47.73 -23.64
CA ALA A 313 11.62 -48.90 -23.49
C ALA A 313 12.16 -49.93 -22.47
N GLY A 314 11.23 -50.72 -21.92
CA GLY A 314 11.45 -52.04 -21.31
C GLY A 314 11.82 -52.02 -19.83
N ASP A 315 11.30 -52.88 -18.96
CA ASP A 315 10.68 -54.19 -19.16
C ASP A 315 9.84 -54.55 -17.91
N ALA A 316 9.00 -55.58 -18.08
CA ALA A 316 8.08 -56.28 -17.18
C ALA A 316 8.47 -56.32 -15.67
N ASP A 317 7.55 -56.46 -14.71
CA ASP A 317 6.53 -57.50 -14.63
C ASP A 317 5.45 -57.21 -13.57
N LYS A 318 4.32 -57.89 -13.73
CA LYS A 318 3.04 -57.76 -13.06
C LYS A 318 2.99 -58.30 -11.62
N LYS A 319 1.95 -57.79 -10.93
CA LYS A 319 0.98 -58.46 -10.03
C LYS A 319 1.14 -58.29 -8.50
N ALA A 320 0.16 -57.55 -8.00
CA ALA A 320 -0.91 -58.00 -7.10
C ALA A 320 -0.75 -57.83 -5.56
N GLU A 321 -1.62 -56.95 -5.07
CA GLU A 321 -2.55 -57.12 -3.94
C GLU A 321 -2.01 -57.12 -2.50
N GLN A 322 -2.26 -55.98 -1.85
CA GLN A 322 -3.18 -55.82 -0.70
C GLN A 322 -3.32 -57.00 0.27
N ASN A 323 -2.90 -56.81 1.54
CA ASN A 323 -3.79 -56.56 2.69
C ASN A 323 -3.11 -56.80 4.04
N ASN A 324 -3.30 -55.85 4.96
CA ASN A 324 -3.68 -55.95 6.38
C ASN A 324 -2.99 -54.81 7.14
N SER A 325 -3.72 -53.83 7.64
CA SER A 325 -4.58 -53.92 8.84
C SER A 325 -3.77 -54.34 10.06
N SER A 326 -3.50 -53.38 10.94
CA SER A 326 -3.84 -53.50 12.36
C SER A 326 -3.62 -52.16 13.05
N GLN A 327 -4.75 -51.55 13.37
CA GLN A 327 -4.96 -50.60 14.43
C GLN A 327 -4.76 -51.33 15.76
N ASP A 328 -3.92 -50.81 16.65
CA ASP A 328 -4.20 -50.86 18.10
C ASP A 328 -3.45 -49.76 18.87
N ASP A 329 -4.12 -49.36 19.93
CA ASP A 329 -4.02 -48.10 20.67
C ASP A 329 -2.79 -47.96 21.61
N SER A 330 -2.61 -46.70 22.03
CA SER A 330 -2.10 -46.26 23.33
C SER A 330 -0.62 -45.86 23.42
N SER A 331 -0.36 -44.55 23.38
CA SER A 331 -0.12 -43.82 24.63
C SER A 331 -0.10 -42.30 24.38
N ASP A 332 -0.95 -41.58 25.10
CA ASP A 332 -0.90 -40.14 25.27
C ASP A 332 0.35 -39.77 26.07
N THR A 333 1.33 -39.18 25.38
CA THR A 333 2.07 -37.95 25.73
C THR A 333 3.15 -37.79 24.66
N ASP A 334 3.21 -36.62 23.99
CA ASP A 334 4.17 -36.18 22.95
C ASP A 334 3.61 -35.96 21.53
N LYS A 335 2.31 -35.63 21.41
CA LYS A 335 1.83 -34.87 20.24
C LYS A 335 2.18 -33.40 20.41
N ASN A 336 3.44 -33.02 20.17
CA ASN A 336 3.78 -31.62 19.91
C ASN A 336 4.88 -31.53 18.84
N ASN A 337 4.53 -30.85 17.75
CA ASN A 337 5.40 -30.02 16.91
C ASN A 337 6.22 -30.65 15.80
N THR A 338 5.55 -31.28 14.83
CA THR A 338 6.12 -31.52 13.49
C THR A 338 5.28 -30.85 12.40
N THR A 339 4.66 -29.71 12.70
CA THR A 339 3.93 -28.95 11.68
C THR A 339 4.94 -28.22 10.82
N ALA A 340 5.08 -28.64 9.56
CA ALA A 340 5.78 -27.86 8.55
C ALA A 340 5.06 -26.51 8.40
N THR A 341 5.84 -25.44 8.42
CA THR A 341 5.36 -24.06 8.44
C THR A 341 5.39 -23.41 7.06
N LEU A 342 6.18 -23.97 6.15
CA LEU A 342 6.43 -23.41 4.83
C LEU A 342 5.83 -24.28 3.72
N GLY A 343 5.05 -23.64 2.83
CA GLY A 343 4.52 -24.22 1.59
C GLY A 343 5.56 -24.28 0.46
N ASN A 344 5.11 -24.43 -0.78
CA ASN A 344 5.97 -24.34 -1.96
C ASN A 344 5.70 -23.00 -2.65
N PHE A 345 6.71 -22.15 -2.72
CA PHE A 345 6.64 -20.82 -3.32
C PHE A 345 8.01 -20.40 -3.84
N ASN A 346 8.08 -19.34 -4.64
CA ASN A 346 9.35 -18.78 -5.09
C ASN A 346 9.81 -17.72 -4.07
N ILE A 347 10.90 -17.97 -3.35
CA ILE A 347 11.43 -17.06 -2.31
C ILE A 347 11.73 -15.68 -2.88
N TYR A 348 12.21 -15.61 -4.13
CA TYR A 348 12.44 -14.33 -4.80
C TYR A 348 11.14 -13.56 -5.02
N ASN A 349 10.07 -14.22 -5.49
CA ASN A 349 8.78 -13.57 -5.71
C ASN A 349 8.09 -13.19 -4.41
N GLU A 350 8.27 -14.00 -3.35
CA GLU A 350 7.71 -13.74 -2.03
C GLU A 350 8.19 -12.41 -1.45
N TYR A 351 9.46 -12.11 -1.70
CA TYR A 351 10.05 -10.85 -1.31
C TYR A 351 9.62 -9.67 -2.20
N LEU A 352 9.36 -9.93 -3.49
CA LEU A 352 8.88 -8.91 -4.42
C LEU A 352 7.41 -8.53 -4.17
N ASN A 353 6.67 -9.31 -3.38
CA ASN A 353 5.37 -8.91 -2.89
C ASN A 353 5.53 -7.71 -1.93
N ILE A 354 4.91 -6.60 -2.30
CA ILE A 354 4.97 -5.28 -1.63
C ILE A 354 4.39 -5.32 -0.20
N GLU A 355 3.68 -6.39 0.13
CA GLU A 355 3.22 -6.72 1.48
C GLU A 355 4.11 -7.81 2.09
N VAL A 356 5.39 -7.52 2.31
CA VAL A 356 6.19 -8.31 3.25
C VAL A 356 5.52 -8.17 4.61
N GLY A 357 4.67 -9.12 4.97
CA GLY A 357 3.73 -9.00 6.08
C GLY A 357 2.23 -8.95 5.74
N GLY A 358 1.82 -9.22 4.50
CA GLY A 358 0.40 -9.36 4.11
C GLY A 358 -0.19 -10.73 4.44
N PRO A 359 -1.52 -10.93 4.39
CA PRO A 359 -2.16 -12.21 4.73
C PRO A 359 -1.70 -13.40 3.87
N ASP A 360 -1.13 -13.14 2.68
CA ASP A 360 -0.57 -14.12 1.75
C ASP A 360 0.96 -14.31 1.89
N ASP A 361 1.60 -13.68 2.88
CA ASP A 361 3.02 -13.80 3.18
C ASP A 361 3.38 -15.22 3.65
N ASN A 362 4.03 -15.95 2.76
CA ASN A 362 4.48 -17.32 2.95
C ASN A 362 5.71 -17.43 3.88
N LEU A 363 6.39 -16.32 4.16
CA LEU A 363 7.50 -16.22 5.12
C LEU A 363 7.05 -15.66 6.48
N HIS A 364 5.80 -15.20 6.60
CA HIS A 364 5.15 -14.80 7.85
C HIS A 364 5.85 -13.63 8.58
N PHE A 365 6.48 -12.70 7.85
CA PHE A 365 7.15 -11.49 8.37
C PHE A 365 6.23 -10.61 9.23
N HIS A 366 4.91 -10.62 9.03
CA HIS A 366 3.98 -9.87 9.90
C HIS A 366 3.62 -10.55 11.20
N TYR A 367 3.91 -11.84 11.34
CA TYR A 367 3.36 -12.62 12.43
C TYR A 367 3.96 -12.18 13.76
N LEU A 368 3.08 -12.03 14.74
CA LEU A 368 3.41 -12.00 16.16
C LEU A 368 3.62 -13.44 16.69
N PRO A 369 4.28 -13.61 17.86
CA PRO A 369 4.52 -14.93 18.44
C PRO A 369 3.24 -15.76 18.63
N GLU A 370 2.19 -15.13 19.14
CA GLU A 370 0.87 -15.74 19.32
C GLU A 370 0.25 -16.23 18.00
N GLU A 371 0.48 -15.53 16.88
CA GLU A 371 -0.05 -15.90 15.57
C GLU A 371 0.69 -17.11 15.00
N LEU A 372 2.02 -17.18 15.15
CA LEU A 372 2.80 -18.37 14.80
C LEU A 372 2.36 -19.58 15.62
N ILE A 373 2.15 -19.38 16.93
CA ILE A 373 1.70 -20.45 17.82
C ILE A 373 0.27 -20.90 17.48
N ALA A 374 -0.61 -19.96 17.15
CA ALA A 374 -1.98 -20.26 16.76
C ALA A 374 -2.04 -21.02 15.43
N LYS A 375 -1.22 -20.64 14.44
CA LYS A 375 -1.22 -21.25 13.11
C LYS A 375 -0.48 -22.59 13.06
N PHE A 376 0.69 -22.69 13.70
CA PHE A 376 1.59 -23.83 13.55
C PHE A 376 1.70 -24.71 14.79
N GLY A 377 1.10 -24.30 15.90
CA GLY A 377 1.27 -24.94 17.20
C GLY A 377 2.51 -24.43 17.91
N LYS A 378 2.86 -25.09 19.02
CA LYS A 378 4.02 -24.69 19.81
C LYS A 378 5.30 -24.81 18.95
N PRO A 379 6.33 -23.99 19.19
CA PRO A 379 7.64 -24.24 18.58
C PRO A 379 8.34 -25.42 19.27
N ILE A 380 9.25 -26.09 18.56
CA ILE A 380 10.15 -27.13 19.08
C ILE A 380 11.06 -26.54 20.16
N ALA A 381 11.58 -25.35 19.91
CA ALA A 381 12.41 -24.61 20.86
C ALA A 381 12.17 -23.10 20.73
N ILE A 382 12.31 -22.38 21.84
CA ILE A 382 12.37 -20.92 21.85
C ILE A 382 13.71 -20.53 22.48
N THR A 383 14.50 -19.74 21.77
CA THR A 383 15.72 -19.16 22.32
C THR A 383 15.59 -17.65 22.35
N THR A 384 16.13 -17.00 23.38
CA THR A 384 16.02 -15.55 23.57
C THR A 384 17.40 -14.92 23.49
N SER A 385 17.48 -13.73 22.90
CA SER A 385 18.70 -12.95 22.75
C SER A 385 18.44 -11.48 23.09
N SER A 386 19.47 -10.64 23.04
CA SER A 386 19.31 -9.19 23.18
C SER A 386 18.40 -8.59 22.10
N ASN A 387 18.36 -9.22 20.92
CA ASN A 387 17.70 -8.70 19.73
C ASN A 387 16.26 -9.23 19.56
N GLY A 388 15.84 -10.19 20.39
CA GLY A 388 14.49 -10.74 20.37
C GLY A 388 14.45 -12.23 20.73
N ALA A 389 13.68 -13.01 19.98
CA ALA A 389 13.51 -14.43 20.24
C ALA A 389 13.39 -15.25 18.95
N ASP A 390 13.99 -16.44 18.93
CA ASP A 390 13.93 -17.37 17.81
C ASP A 390 12.97 -18.52 18.13
N PHE A 391 12.00 -18.73 17.25
CA PHE A 391 10.98 -19.78 17.32
C PHE A 391 11.32 -20.86 16.31
N GLN A 392 11.77 -22.01 16.81
CA GLN A 392 12.18 -23.13 15.97
C GLN A 392 11.01 -24.06 15.67
N TYR A 393 10.76 -24.30 14.38
CA TYR A 393 9.86 -25.33 13.85
C TYR A 393 10.65 -26.37 13.07
N SER A 394 9.97 -27.38 12.51
CA SER A 394 10.63 -28.50 11.84
C SER A 394 11.37 -28.12 10.56
N ASP A 395 10.95 -27.06 9.88
CA ASP A 395 11.45 -26.62 8.58
C ASP A 395 12.01 -25.20 8.56
N ALA A 396 11.70 -24.39 9.58
CA ALA A 396 12.12 -23.01 9.68
C ALA A 396 12.42 -22.56 11.12
N ILE A 397 13.23 -21.52 11.24
CA ILE A 397 13.42 -20.73 12.46
C ILE A 397 12.96 -19.30 12.16
N TYR A 398 12.02 -18.81 12.96
CA TYR A 398 11.50 -17.45 12.87
C TYR A 398 12.12 -16.58 13.96
N SER A 399 12.89 -15.57 13.56
CA SER A 399 13.49 -14.59 14.48
C SER A 399 12.58 -13.38 14.62
N MET A 400 12.13 -13.13 15.85
CA MET A 400 11.30 -11.98 16.22
C MET A 400 12.15 -10.80 16.60
N SER A 401 11.74 -9.61 16.17
CA SER A 401 12.31 -8.34 16.60
C SER A 401 11.77 -7.98 17.97
N ARG A 402 12.66 -7.49 18.84
CA ARG A 402 12.25 -7.01 20.16
C ARG A 402 11.46 -5.70 20.10
N THR A 403 11.61 -4.94 19.03
CA THR A 403 11.07 -3.58 18.90
C THR A 403 9.56 -3.61 18.63
N ASP A 404 9.15 -4.37 17.62
CA ASP A 404 7.76 -4.45 17.16
C ASP A 404 7.12 -5.83 17.42
N GLY A 405 7.91 -6.81 17.86
CA GLY A 405 7.45 -8.17 18.13
C GLY A 405 7.23 -9.01 16.88
N LYS A 406 7.57 -8.52 15.69
CA LYS A 406 7.32 -9.19 14.41
C LYS A 406 8.50 -10.02 13.95
N VAL A 407 8.26 -10.96 13.04
CA VAL A 407 9.31 -11.70 12.35
C VAL A 407 10.13 -10.72 11.49
N TYR A 408 11.45 -10.68 11.68
CA TYR A 408 12.36 -9.92 10.81
C TYR A 408 13.32 -10.82 10.02
N LYS A 409 13.45 -12.10 10.43
CA LYS A 409 14.29 -13.07 9.74
C LYS A 409 13.70 -14.47 9.78
N VAL A 410 13.80 -15.16 8.66
CA VAL A 410 13.40 -16.56 8.50
C VAL A 410 14.61 -17.37 8.04
N THR A 411 14.93 -18.42 8.78
CA THR A 411 15.99 -19.37 8.43
C THR A 411 15.39 -20.72 8.08
N ILE A 412 15.47 -21.11 6.81
CA ILE A 412 15.00 -22.38 6.28
C ILE A 412 16.18 -23.36 6.29
N THR A 413 16.00 -24.57 6.81
CA THR A 413 17.10 -25.54 6.94
C THR A 413 16.75 -26.93 6.42
N GLY A 414 17.77 -27.76 6.23
CA GLY A 414 17.60 -29.18 5.94
C GLY A 414 17.05 -29.45 4.55
N SER A 415 16.22 -30.49 4.42
CA SER A 415 15.63 -30.90 3.14
C SER A 415 14.68 -29.85 2.56
N LYS A 416 14.08 -28.99 3.39
CA LYS A 416 13.20 -27.91 2.92
C LYS A 416 13.99 -26.87 2.14
N ALA A 417 15.18 -26.47 2.60
CA ALA A 417 16.04 -25.52 1.88
C ALA A 417 16.38 -26.03 0.47
N ALA A 418 16.75 -27.31 0.36
CA ALA A 418 17.06 -27.94 -0.92
C ALA A 418 15.85 -28.06 -1.88
N SER A 419 14.62 -27.97 -1.36
CA SER A 419 13.41 -28.06 -2.16
C SER A 419 13.08 -26.77 -2.93
N TYR A 420 13.59 -25.62 -2.46
CA TYR A 420 13.34 -24.33 -3.12
C TYR A 420 14.24 -24.12 -4.34
N TYR A 421 15.54 -24.43 -4.21
CA TYR A 421 16.49 -24.32 -5.31
C TYR A 421 17.52 -25.45 -5.25
N LYS A 422 17.82 -26.02 -6.43
CA LYS A 422 18.73 -27.17 -6.56
C LYS A 422 20.19 -26.83 -6.26
N ASN A 423 20.63 -25.64 -6.68
CA ASN A 423 22.01 -25.18 -6.61
C ASN A 423 22.13 -23.66 -6.79
N PHE A 424 23.34 -23.11 -6.60
CA PHE A 424 23.60 -21.68 -6.77
C PHE A 424 23.34 -21.17 -8.19
N ALA A 425 23.60 -21.97 -9.22
CA ALA A 425 23.29 -21.58 -10.60
C ALA A 425 21.78 -21.33 -10.81
N THR A 426 20.93 -22.15 -10.19
CA THR A 426 19.46 -21.97 -10.24
C THR A 426 19.03 -20.72 -9.48
N VAL A 427 19.66 -20.45 -8.34
CA VAL A 427 19.42 -19.21 -7.59
C VAL A 427 19.81 -18.01 -8.44
N LYS A 428 21.05 -17.93 -8.93
CA LYS A 428 21.54 -16.81 -9.77
C LYS A 428 20.60 -16.53 -10.94
N LYS A 429 20.19 -17.56 -11.68
CA LYS A 429 19.23 -17.41 -12.79
C LYS A 429 17.91 -16.77 -12.37
N THR A 430 17.47 -17.01 -11.13
CA THR A 430 16.24 -16.41 -10.58
C THR A 430 16.40 -14.91 -10.36
N TYR A 431 17.60 -14.45 -9.99
CA TYR A 431 17.94 -13.03 -9.77
C TYR A 431 18.48 -12.32 -11.04
N GLU A 432 18.80 -13.06 -12.10
CA GLU A 432 19.29 -12.56 -13.39
C GLU A 432 18.17 -12.10 -14.36
N GLY A 433 16.91 -12.07 -13.93
CA GLY A 433 15.75 -11.74 -14.76
C GLY A 433 15.75 -10.32 -15.37
N ASP A 434 15.49 -10.27 -16.69
CA ASP A 434 15.00 -9.16 -17.55
C ASP A 434 15.68 -7.77 -17.51
N GLY A 435 16.74 -7.56 -16.73
CA GLY A 435 17.56 -6.33 -16.79
C GLY A 435 16.82 -5.07 -16.33
N VAL A 436 15.61 -5.21 -15.77
CA VAL A 436 14.78 -4.12 -15.26
C VAL A 436 15.20 -3.71 -13.84
N TYR A 437 15.88 -4.60 -13.10
CA TYR A 437 16.26 -4.39 -11.71
C TYR A 437 17.61 -5.03 -11.36
N GLY A 438 18.70 -4.25 -11.43
CA GLY A 438 19.91 -4.52 -10.66
C GLY A 438 19.70 -4.17 -9.18
N ALA A 439 18.71 -4.80 -8.53
CA ALA A 439 18.28 -4.44 -7.19
C ALA A 439 19.10 -5.12 -6.09
N PHE A 440 19.66 -6.31 -6.35
CA PHE A 440 20.48 -7.02 -5.37
C PHE A 440 21.93 -7.07 -5.84
N ASP A 441 22.83 -6.59 -4.99
CA ASP A 441 24.25 -6.88 -5.12
C ASP A 441 24.48 -8.35 -4.81
N LEU A 442 25.20 -9.01 -5.72
CA LEU A 442 25.61 -10.38 -5.56
C LEU A 442 26.99 -10.44 -4.90
N GLU A 443 27.06 -11.14 -3.77
CA GLU A 443 28.30 -11.44 -3.07
C GLU A 443 28.44 -12.97 -2.93
N GLU A 444 29.63 -13.49 -3.23
CA GLU A 444 29.99 -14.88 -2.96
C GLU A 444 31.04 -14.91 -1.85
N THR A 445 30.72 -15.56 -0.74
CA THR A 445 31.62 -15.67 0.42
C THR A 445 31.73 -17.10 0.89
N ASN A 446 32.67 -17.37 1.80
CA ASN A 446 32.76 -18.65 2.47
C ASN A 446 33.26 -18.50 3.90
N ASP A 447 32.74 -19.34 4.78
CA ASP A 447 33.16 -19.43 6.18
C ASP A 447 33.13 -20.88 6.68
N SER A 448 33.14 -21.07 8.00
CA SER A 448 33.08 -22.41 8.62
C SER A 448 31.76 -23.15 8.39
N GLU A 449 30.69 -22.46 8.05
CA GLU A 449 29.38 -23.01 7.71
C GLU A 449 29.25 -23.38 6.23
N GLY A 450 30.17 -22.94 5.37
CA GLY A 450 30.25 -23.38 3.98
C GLY A 450 30.46 -22.23 2.99
N TYR A 451 29.94 -22.40 1.79
CA TYR A 451 29.92 -21.38 0.74
C TYR A 451 28.57 -20.68 0.78
N HIS A 452 28.57 -19.36 0.56
CA HIS A 452 27.39 -18.53 0.57
C HIS A 452 27.24 -17.79 -0.75
N LEU A 453 26.00 -17.74 -1.21
CA LEU A 453 25.54 -16.84 -2.24
C LEU A 453 24.62 -15.83 -1.58
N VAL A 454 25.04 -14.57 -1.52
CA VAL A 454 24.33 -13.48 -0.86
C VAL A 454 23.79 -12.54 -1.93
N PHE A 455 22.51 -12.23 -1.82
CA PHE A 455 21.85 -11.16 -2.55
C PHE A 455 21.43 -10.12 -1.51
N ASP A 456 22.00 -8.93 -1.58
CA ASP A 456 21.68 -7.81 -0.68
C ASP A 456 21.21 -6.60 -1.48
N ASN A 457 20.04 -6.05 -1.15
CA ASN A 457 19.58 -4.81 -1.80
C ASN A 457 19.81 -3.54 -0.97
N TYR A 458 20.47 -3.66 0.18
CA TYR A 458 20.83 -2.63 1.15
C TYR A 458 19.69 -1.80 1.75
N SER A 459 18.51 -1.83 1.17
CA SER A 459 17.36 -1.02 1.59
C SER A 459 16.32 -1.83 2.33
N THR A 460 16.08 -3.08 1.96
CA THR A 460 14.88 -3.78 2.43
C THR A 460 15.11 -5.23 2.80
N ALA A 461 15.98 -5.99 2.14
CA ALA A 461 16.35 -7.33 2.61
C ALA A 461 17.67 -7.86 2.09
N ARG A 462 18.12 -8.89 2.80
CA ARG A 462 19.28 -9.72 2.50
C ARG A 462 18.88 -11.19 2.43
N HIS A 463 19.18 -11.83 1.31
CA HIS A 463 18.96 -13.26 1.10
C HIS A 463 20.30 -13.99 1.06
N THR A 464 20.47 -15.03 1.88
CA THR A 464 21.70 -15.82 1.94
C THR A 464 21.40 -17.29 1.71
N TYR A 465 22.00 -17.86 0.68
CA TYR A 465 21.91 -19.28 0.34
C TYR A 465 23.23 -19.96 0.68
N THR A 466 23.19 -21.05 1.46
CA THR A 466 24.40 -21.73 1.95
C THR A 466 24.47 -23.19 1.50
N ALA A 467 25.66 -23.64 1.12
CA ALA A 467 25.96 -25.03 0.76
C ALA A 467 27.36 -25.46 1.21
N ASP A 468 27.63 -26.76 1.23
CA ASP A 468 28.96 -27.30 1.63
C ASP A 468 30.02 -27.20 0.53
N ASN A 469 29.63 -26.87 -0.70
CA ASN A 469 30.51 -26.76 -1.86
C ASN A 469 30.22 -25.49 -2.67
N GLN A 470 31.20 -25.09 -3.47
CA GLN A 470 31.15 -23.88 -4.28
C GLN A 470 30.05 -23.91 -5.36
N GLU A 471 29.60 -25.09 -5.79
CA GLU A 471 28.51 -25.24 -6.76
C GLU A 471 27.13 -24.96 -6.14
N GLY A 472 27.04 -24.92 -4.80
CA GLY A 472 25.80 -24.66 -4.10
C GLY A 472 24.86 -25.86 -4.00
N SER A 473 25.32 -27.10 -4.25
CA SER A 473 24.41 -28.25 -4.41
C SER A 473 24.68 -29.39 -3.40
N PRO A 474 23.69 -29.78 -2.57
CA PRO A 474 22.40 -29.12 -2.38
C PRO A 474 22.54 -27.84 -1.54
N ILE A 475 21.55 -26.94 -1.66
CA ILE A 475 21.39 -25.84 -0.71
C ILE A 475 20.91 -26.42 0.62
N LYS A 476 21.65 -26.17 1.70
CA LYS A 476 21.33 -26.70 3.03
C LYS A 476 20.66 -25.69 3.95
N LYS A 477 20.82 -24.40 3.66
CA LYS A 477 20.25 -23.29 4.44
C LYS A 477 19.92 -22.10 3.55
N ILE A 478 18.77 -21.49 3.80
CA ILE A 478 18.35 -20.22 3.20
C ILE A 478 18.00 -19.28 4.34
N VAL A 479 18.57 -18.08 4.35
CA VAL A 479 18.23 -17.02 5.29
C VAL A 479 17.64 -15.86 4.52
N VAL A 480 16.48 -15.40 4.95
CA VAL A 480 15.83 -14.18 4.45
C VAL A 480 15.71 -13.23 5.64
N GLU A 481 16.34 -12.07 5.57
CA GLU A 481 16.40 -11.09 6.65
C GLU A 481 16.01 -9.70 6.14
N LEU A 482 15.12 -9.00 6.83
CA LEU A 482 14.75 -7.62 6.55
C LEU A 482 15.80 -6.69 7.15
N THR A 483 16.29 -5.73 6.36
CA THR A 483 17.42 -4.85 6.72
C THR A 483 16.99 -3.50 7.30
N ASP A 484 15.76 -3.05 7.03
CA ASP A 484 15.14 -1.87 7.62
C ASP A 484 14.02 -2.30 8.58
N GLN A 485 14.24 -2.11 9.89
CA GLN A 485 13.20 -2.07 10.92
C GLN A 485 13.44 -0.92 11.90
#